data_AF-A0A939X9N6-F1
#
_entry.id   AF-A0A939X9N6-F1
#
_cell.length_a   1.000
_cell.length_b   1.000
_cell.length_c   1.000
_cell.angle_alpha   90.00
_cell.angle_beta   90.00
_cell.angle_gamma   90.00
#
_symmetry.space_group_name_H-M   'P 1'
#
loop_
_entity.id
_entity.type
_entity.pdbx_description
1 polymer ?
#
loop_
_entity_poly.entity_id
_entity_poly.type
_entity_poly.pdbx_seq_one_letter_code
_entity_poly.pdbx_strand_id
1 'polypeptide(L)'
;MKRSSIIAKALGLSMACSMVLAITACGGKGKEESSETPESTTETTPMVTVAPTTVETTLLEYGMTIQENDQAVTWKEEAIEAKIMYANVKTYLNVRKGPGPDYAGVAKFSKGMQIVVVAKTENGWYKTDDGFYVSGEYLSETVPS
;
A
#
# COMPACT_ATOMS: atom_id res chain seq x y z
N MET A 1 21.65 6.54 29.33
CA MET A 1 21.59 7.96 28.93
C MET A 1 20.21 8.24 28.34
N LYS A 2 19.44 9.13 28.97
CA LYS A 2 18.09 9.54 28.53
C LYS A 2 18.23 10.67 27.51
N ARG A 3 17.65 10.53 26.32
CA ARG A 3 17.44 11.66 25.39
C ARG A 3 15.94 11.94 25.33
N SER A 4 15.50 12.80 26.24
CA SER A 4 14.17 13.40 26.23
C SER A 4 14.16 14.51 25.18
N SER A 5 13.28 14.43 24.19
CA SER A 5 12.94 15.58 23.34
C SER A 5 11.42 15.77 23.35
N ILE A 6 11.04 16.87 23.97
CA ILE A 6 9.68 17.40 24.10
C ILE A 6 9.44 18.21 22.82
N ILE A 7 8.42 17.88 22.02
CA ILE A 7 8.01 18.72 20.89
C ILE A 7 6.56 19.14 21.12
N ALA A 8 6.40 20.46 21.25
CA ALA A 8 5.16 21.15 21.58
C ALA A 8 4.13 21.06 20.44
N LYS A 9 2.87 20.81 20.81
CA LYS A 9 1.70 20.96 19.93
C LYS A 9 1.44 22.46 19.70
N ALA A 10 1.58 22.93 18.46
CA ALA A 10 1.08 24.23 18.04
C ALA A 10 -0.33 24.06 17.46
N LEU A 11 -1.33 24.59 18.15
CA LEU A 11 -2.69 24.80 17.65
C LEU A 11 -2.67 26.03 16.72
N GLY A 12 -2.91 25.81 15.43
CA GLY A 12 -3.05 26.84 14.42
C GLY A 12 -4.47 26.86 13.86
N LEU A 13 -5.19 27.91 14.22
CA LEU A 13 -6.55 28.31 13.86
C LEU A 13 -6.64 28.81 12.39
N SER A 14 -7.87 28.84 11.84
CA SER A 14 -8.30 29.62 10.65
C SER A 14 -8.18 28.88 9.30
N MET A 15 -9.05 29.00 8.29
CA MET A 15 -10.20 29.87 8.03
C MET A 15 -11.02 29.21 6.90
N ALA A 16 -12.35 29.30 6.93
CA ALA A 16 -13.22 28.89 5.84
C ALA A 16 -13.13 29.83 4.62
N CYS A 17 -13.27 29.29 3.40
CA CYS A 17 -13.82 30.00 2.22
C CYS A 17 -14.03 28.97 1.07
N SER A 18 -15.28 28.65 0.71
CA SER A 18 -15.99 29.18 -0.47
C SER A 18 -15.58 28.47 -1.78
N MET A 19 -16.40 27.55 -2.29
CA MET A 19 -17.56 27.75 -3.19
C MET A 19 -17.21 27.75 -4.69
N VAL A 20 -18.00 26.94 -5.42
CA VAL A 20 -18.39 26.99 -6.86
C VAL A 20 -17.61 26.15 -7.90
N LEU A 21 -18.23 25.00 -8.21
CA LEU A 21 -18.65 24.43 -9.52
C LEU A 21 -17.91 24.80 -10.82
N ALA A 22 -17.56 23.76 -11.58
CA ALA A 22 -17.85 23.69 -13.03
C ALA A 22 -17.96 22.21 -13.48
N ILE A 23 -19.15 21.83 -13.95
CA ILE A 23 -19.41 20.60 -14.73
C ILE A 23 -19.42 20.97 -16.21
N THR A 24 -18.74 20.19 -17.06
CA THR A 24 -18.77 20.28 -18.52
C THR A 24 -18.58 18.86 -19.04
N ALA A 25 -19.65 18.16 -19.42
CA ALA A 25 -20.33 18.13 -20.71
C ALA A 25 -19.70 17.16 -21.74
N CYS A 26 -20.44 16.05 -21.98
CA CYS A 26 -20.71 15.31 -23.22
C CYS A 26 -19.61 14.63 -24.06
N GLY A 27 -19.81 13.33 -24.36
CA GLY A 27 -19.80 12.81 -25.74
C GLY A 27 -19.18 11.43 -26.05
N GLY A 28 -20.01 10.46 -26.47
CA GLY A 28 -19.65 9.25 -27.28
C GLY A 28 -19.62 7.92 -26.50
N LYS A 29 -20.44 6.86 -26.65
CA LYS A 29 -21.27 6.19 -27.69
C LYS A 29 -20.57 4.95 -28.33
N GLY A 30 -21.08 3.74 -28.00
CA GLY A 30 -20.84 2.42 -28.63
C GLY A 30 -20.85 1.28 -27.58
N LYS A 31 -21.89 0.41 -27.42
CA LYS A 31 -22.22 -0.86 -28.14
C LYS A 31 -21.06 -1.87 -28.11
N GLU A 32 -21.15 -3.18 -27.85
CA GLU A 32 -22.16 -4.28 -27.77
C GLU A 32 -21.43 -5.46 -27.03
N GLU A 33 -22.04 -6.20 -26.09
CA GLU A 33 -22.67 -7.54 -26.22
C GLU A 33 -21.74 -8.79 -26.00
N SER A 34 -22.32 -9.82 -25.36
CA SER A 34 -21.94 -11.25 -25.22
C SER A 34 -20.86 -11.65 -24.19
N SER A 35 -21.18 -12.51 -23.22
CA SER A 35 -21.32 -14.00 -23.30
C SER A 35 -19.92 -14.65 -23.33
N GLU A 36 -19.49 -15.61 -22.50
CA GLU A 36 -20.13 -16.64 -21.68
C GLU A 36 -19.02 -17.25 -20.77
N THR A 37 -19.42 -17.89 -19.68
CA THR A 37 -18.61 -18.78 -18.81
C THR A 37 -18.32 -20.11 -19.53
N PRO A 38 -17.26 -20.86 -19.20
CA PRO A 38 -17.48 -22.00 -18.29
C PRO A 38 -16.38 -22.28 -17.24
N GLU A 39 -16.87 -23.00 -16.24
CA GLU A 39 -16.34 -23.65 -15.05
C GLU A 39 -15.00 -24.40 -15.19
N SER A 40 -14.32 -24.68 -14.06
CA SER A 40 -13.84 -26.05 -13.72
C SER A 40 -13.02 -26.09 -12.41
N THR A 41 -13.53 -26.89 -11.48
CA THR A 41 -12.84 -27.88 -10.63
C THR A 41 -11.90 -27.45 -9.49
N THR A 42 -12.40 -27.74 -8.29
CA THR A 42 -11.71 -27.97 -7.02
C THR A 42 -10.71 -29.12 -7.07
N GLU A 43 -9.55 -28.98 -6.43
CA GLU A 43 -8.90 -30.13 -5.78
C GLU A 43 -8.08 -29.75 -4.54
N THR A 44 -8.32 -30.53 -3.49
CA THR A 44 -7.73 -30.52 -2.15
C THR A 44 -6.79 -31.71 -2.04
N THR A 45 -5.52 -31.54 -1.63
CA THR A 45 -4.79 -32.57 -0.85
C THR A 45 -3.55 -31.97 -0.13
N PRO A 46 -3.11 -32.52 1.01
CA PRO A 46 -2.44 -31.77 2.09
C PRO A 46 -0.92 -32.00 2.25
N MET A 47 -0.34 -31.10 3.06
CA MET A 47 0.78 -31.22 3.99
C MET A 47 2.13 -31.74 3.46
N VAL A 48 3.04 -30.81 3.20
CA VAL A 48 4.48 -31.06 3.25
C VAL A 48 5.11 -30.08 4.24
N THR A 49 5.51 -30.61 5.39
CA THR A 49 6.42 -29.96 6.34
C THR A 49 7.80 -29.86 5.70
N VAL A 50 8.13 -28.70 5.13
CA VAL A 50 9.50 -28.33 4.76
C VAL A 50 9.92 -27.12 5.57
N ALA A 51 11.10 -27.22 6.17
CA ALA A 51 11.77 -26.15 6.91
C ALA A 51 11.75 -24.83 6.09
N PRO A 52 11.60 -23.65 6.73
CA PRO A 52 11.68 -22.39 6.02
C PRO A 52 13.12 -22.20 5.53
N THR A 53 13.36 -22.66 4.31
CA THR A 53 14.54 -22.29 3.54
C THR A 53 14.31 -20.85 3.14
N THR A 54 15.06 -19.95 3.78
CA THR A 54 15.09 -18.52 3.52
C THR A 54 15.26 -18.31 2.01
N VAL A 55 14.16 -17.90 1.37
CA VAL A 55 14.13 -17.43 -0.01
C VAL A 55 14.77 -16.05 -0.06
N GLU A 56 16.10 -16.03 0.06
CA GLU A 56 16.88 -14.84 -0.27
C GLU A 56 16.77 -14.58 -1.77
N THR A 57 16.07 -13.51 -2.08
CA THR A 57 16.33 -12.59 -3.20
C THR A 57 16.02 -13.08 -4.61
N THR A 58 14.73 -13.13 -4.94
CA THR A 58 14.21 -12.93 -6.31
C THR A 58 14.24 -11.45 -6.74
N LEU A 59 14.75 -10.55 -5.89
CA LEU A 59 14.70 -9.09 -6.05
C LEU A 59 16.02 -8.44 -6.50
N LEU A 60 16.99 -9.21 -7.00
CA LEU A 60 18.25 -8.67 -7.54
C LEU A 60 18.17 -8.24 -9.01
N GLU A 61 17.07 -8.53 -9.71
CA GLU A 61 16.99 -8.28 -11.17
C GLU A 61 16.79 -6.79 -11.52
N TYR A 62 16.43 -5.93 -10.56
CA TYR A 62 16.22 -4.50 -10.82
C TYR A 62 17.29 -3.55 -10.26
N GLY A 63 18.39 -4.07 -9.68
CA GLY A 63 19.59 -3.26 -9.38
C GLY A 63 19.37 -2.03 -8.48
N MET A 64 18.32 -2.00 -7.67
CA MET A 64 18.07 -0.93 -6.69
C MET A 64 18.31 -1.45 -5.28
N THR A 65 19.29 -0.88 -4.59
CA THR A 65 19.46 -1.09 -3.15
C THR A 65 18.30 -0.40 -2.43
N ILE A 66 17.39 -1.15 -1.83
CA ILE A 66 16.36 -0.60 -0.94
C ILE A 66 17.10 -0.07 0.30
N GLN A 67 17.15 1.26 0.48
CA GLN A 67 17.74 1.84 1.67
C GLN A 67 16.91 1.43 2.89
N GLU A 68 17.55 0.83 3.90
CA GLU A 68 16.92 0.42 5.15
C GLU A 68 16.04 1.55 5.73
N ASN A 69 14.90 1.17 6.32
CA ASN A 69 14.05 2.14 7.00
C ASN A 69 14.67 2.56 8.34
N ASP A 70 15.30 3.74 8.34
CA ASP A 70 15.96 4.36 9.50
C ASP A 70 14.99 5.12 10.44
N GLN A 71 13.68 5.11 10.14
CA GLN A 71 12.71 5.83 10.95
C GLN A 71 12.42 5.09 12.26
N ALA A 72 12.65 5.76 13.39
CA ALA A 72 12.11 5.30 14.66
C ALA A 72 10.58 5.35 14.61
N VAL A 73 9.92 4.21 14.82
CA VAL A 73 8.45 4.12 14.86
C VAL A 73 7.95 4.88 16.09
N THR A 74 7.35 6.05 15.84
CA THR A 74 6.75 6.92 16.89
C THR A 74 5.23 7.02 16.78
N TRP A 75 4.65 6.40 15.75
CA TRP A 75 3.20 6.29 15.55
C TRP A 75 2.66 4.98 16.14
N LYS A 76 1.35 4.94 16.35
CA LYS A 76 0.65 3.73 16.74
C LYS A 76 0.33 2.90 15.50
N GLU A 77 0.71 1.63 15.56
CA GLU A 77 0.36 0.60 14.58
C GLU A 77 -0.16 -0.65 15.29
N GLU A 78 -1.10 -1.33 14.65
CA GLU A 78 -1.62 -2.62 15.05
C GLU A 78 -1.04 -3.66 14.10
N ALA A 79 -0.35 -4.67 14.66
CA ALA A 79 0.10 -5.81 13.89
C ALA A 79 -1.12 -6.60 13.40
N ILE A 80 -1.08 -7.02 12.14
CA ILE A 80 -2.12 -7.85 11.53
C ILE A 80 -1.47 -9.13 11.02
N GLU A 81 -2.27 -10.19 10.86
CA GLU A 81 -1.83 -11.35 10.10
C GLU A 81 -1.42 -10.90 8.69
N ALA A 82 -0.31 -11.46 8.20
CA ALA A 82 0.23 -11.08 6.90
C ALA A 82 -0.83 -11.27 5.82
N LYS A 83 -1.14 -10.19 5.10
CA LYS A 83 -2.18 -10.16 4.08
C LYS A 83 -1.60 -9.74 2.75
N ILE A 84 -1.97 -10.46 1.69
CA ILE A 84 -1.67 -10.08 0.32
C ILE A 84 -2.71 -9.04 -0.14
N MET A 85 -2.23 -7.91 -0.62
CA MET A 85 -3.00 -6.82 -1.22
C MET A 85 -2.39 -6.44 -2.58
N TYR A 86 -3.10 -5.62 -3.34
CA TYR A 86 -2.66 -5.16 -4.66
C TYR A 86 -2.75 -3.64 -4.78
N ALA A 87 -1.75 -3.03 -5.44
CA ALA A 87 -1.76 -1.59 -5.70
C ALA A 87 -2.89 -1.21 -6.69
N ASN A 88 -3.86 -0.44 -6.23
CA ASN A 88 -4.97 0.10 -7.02
C ASN A 88 -4.75 1.59 -7.33
N VAL A 89 -3.99 1.86 -8.40
CA VAL A 89 -3.57 3.20 -8.81
C VAL A 89 -3.63 3.35 -10.33
N LYS A 90 -3.70 4.60 -10.82
CA LYS A 90 -3.59 4.91 -12.26
C LYS A 90 -2.15 4.94 -12.77
N THR A 91 -1.21 5.37 -11.93
CA THR A 91 0.20 5.56 -12.33
C THR A 91 1.13 4.75 -11.45
N TYR A 92 1.26 5.12 -10.17
CA TYR A 92 2.04 4.38 -9.19
C TYR A 92 1.57 4.69 -7.76
N LEU A 93 1.81 3.74 -6.86
CA LEU A 93 1.65 3.88 -5.42
C LEU A 93 3.02 4.22 -4.81
N ASN A 94 3.11 5.31 -4.06
CA ASN A 94 4.35 5.69 -3.38
C ASN A 94 4.57 4.81 -2.14
N VAL A 95 5.77 4.25 -2.03
CA VAL A 95 6.26 3.54 -0.84
C VAL A 95 7.13 4.50 -0.04
N ARG A 96 6.87 4.62 1.26
CA ARG A 96 7.47 5.64 2.12
C ARG A 96 8.09 5.05 3.38
N LYS A 97 9.02 5.77 3.98
CA LYS A 97 9.64 5.39 5.26
C LYS A 97 8.69 5.49 6.47
N GLY A 98 7.55 6.18 6.34
CA GLY A 98 6.58 6.32 7.42
C GLY A 98 5.17 6.64 6.91
N PRO A 99 4.16 6.62 7.81
CA PRO A 99 2.75 6.66 7.45
C PRO A 99 2.25 8.10 7.25
N GLY A 100 2.67 8.73 6.16
CA GLY A 100 2.24 10.08 5.83
C GLY A 100 2.94 10.69 4.61
N PRO A 101 2.41 11.81 4.08
CA PRO A 101 3.01 12.50 2.93
C PRO A 101 4.37 13.15 3.25
N ASP A 102 4.64 13.45 4.52
CA ASP A 102 5.86 14.14 4.97
C ASP A 102 7.09 13.21 5.08
N TYR A 103 6.88 11.88 5.01
CA TYR A 103 7.97 10.90 5.05
C TYR A 103 8.57 10.69 3.66
N ALA A 104 9.88 10.52 3.59
CA ALA A 104 10.59 10.28 2.34
C ALA A 104 10.05 9.04 1.59
N GLY A 105 9.88 9.19 0.27
CA GLY A 105 9.57 8.08 -0.63
C GLY A 105 10.82 7.28 -0.97
N VAL A 106 10.70 5.96 -1.03
CA VAL A 106 11.81 5.03 -1.29
C VAL A 106 11.60 4.21 -2.56
N ALA A 107 10.35 3.97 -2.94
CA ALA A 107 10.00 3.16 -4.10
C ALA A 107 8.62 3.54 -4.64
N LYS A 108 8.27 2.94 -5.77
CA LYS A 108 6.98 3.08 -6.45
C LYS A 108 6.49 1.70 -6.84
N PHE A 109 5.25 1.38 -6.49
CA PHE A 109 4.58 0.16 -6.93
C PHE A 109 3.64 0.45 -8.09
N SER A 110 3.75 -0.34 -9.15
CA SER A 110 2.87 -0.26 -10.32
C SER A 110 1.47 -0.82 -10.00
N LYS A 111 0.47 -0.45 -10.80
CA LYS A 111 -0.88 -1.02 -10.69
C LYS A 111 -0.84 -2.54 -10.73
N GLY A 112 -1.60 -3.19 -9.83
CA GLY A 112 -1.70 -4.63 -9.73
C GLY A 112 -0.50 -5.33 -9.10
N MET A 113 0.52 -4.59 -8.70
CA MET A 113 1.65 -5.15 -7.96
C MET A 113 1.16 -5.74 -6.64
N GLN A 114 1.58 -6.97 -6.36
CA GLN A 114 1.32 -7.67 -5.11
C GLN A 114 2.13 -7.06 -3.98
N ILE A 115 1.51 -6.85 -2.82
CA ILE A 115 2.10 -6.23 -1.64
C ILE A 115 1.70 -7.08 -0.44
N VAL A 116 2.67 -7.55 0.34
CA VAL A 116 2.41 -8.17 1.64
C VAL A 116 2.36 -7.08 2.70
N VAL A 117 1.28 -7.01 3.46
CA VAL A 117 1.11 -6.05 4.57
C VAL A 117 1.01 -6.78 5.90
N VAL A 118 1.66 -6.23 6.92
CA VAL A 118 1.86 -6.88 8.23
C VAL A 118 1.41 -6.02 9.42
N ALA A 119 1.15 -4.73 9.20
CA ALA A 119 0.56 -3.86 10.21
C ALA A 119 -0.28 -2.76 9.56
N LYS A 120 -1.15 -2.16 10.36
CA LYS A 120 -1.96 -1.00 9.96
C LYS A 120 -1.85 0.10 11.00
N THR A 121 -1.74 1.33 10.54
CA THR A 121 -1.76 2.52 11.39
C THR A 121 -3.19 3.08 11.52
N GLU A 122 -3.45 3.84 12.58
CA GLU A 122 -4.77 4.46 12.79
C GLU A 122 -5.15 5.45 11.68
N ASN A 123 -4.16 6.07 11.03
CA ASN A 123 -4.36 6.98 9.90
C ASN A 123 -4.43 6.28 8.54
N GLY A 124 -4.65 4.96 8.51
CA GLY A 124 -4.99 4.22 7.29
C GLY A 124 -3.80 3.83 6.41
N TRP A 125 -2.56 3.92 6.92
CA TRP A 125 -1.39 3.39 6.23
C TRP A 125 -1.17 1.94 6.61
N TYR A 126 -0.60 1.17 5.67
CA TYR A 126 -0.21 -0.20 5.91
C TYR A 126 1.31 -0.31 5.86
N LYS A 127 1.85 -1.09 6.80
CA LYS A 127 3.25 -1.47 6.82
C LYS A 127 3.45 -2.70 5.95
N THR A 128 4.40 -2.64 5.02
CA THR A 128 4.83 -3.79 4.23
C THR A 128 5.70 -4.72 5.09
N ASP A 129 5.85 -5.97 4.67
CA ASP A 129 6.81 -6.90 5.26
C ASP A 129 8.26 -6.38 5.21
N ASP A 130 8.62 -5.61 4.18
CA ASP A 130 9.89 -4.87 4.07
C ASP A 130 10.03 -3.70 5.06
N GLY A 131 9.01 -3.41 5.88
CA GLY A 131 9.04 -2.38 6.91
C GLY A 131 8.80 -0.94 6.41
N PHE A 132 8.34 -0.77 5.16
CA PHE A 132 7.93 0.52 4.61
C PHE A 132 6.41 0.70 4.68
N TYR A 133 5.92 1.88 4.29
CA TYR A 133 4.53 2.25 4.44
C TYR A 133 3.91 2.67 3.10
N VAL A 134 2.69 2.20 2.87
CA VAL A 134 1.83 2.56 1.73
C VAL A 134 0.46 3.00 2.22
N SER A 135 -0.19 3.93 1.50
CA SER A 135 -1.54 4.36 1.87
C SER A 135 -2.55 3.24 1.55
N GLY A 136 -3.37 2.89 2.53
CA GLY A 136 -4.41 1.86 2.40
C GLY A 136 -5.52 2.24 1.43
N GLU A 137 -5.72 3.53 1.13
CA GLU A 137 -6.69 4.01 0.14
C GLU A 137 -6.39 3.50 -1.28
N TYR A 138 -5.15 3.11 -1.53
CA TYR A 138 -4.68 2.60 -2.82
C TYR A 138 -4.41 1.10 -2.80
N LEU A 139 -4.94 0.37 -1.81
CA LEU A 139 -4.84 -1.08 -1.73
C LEU A 139 -6.18 -1.74 -2.08
N SER A 140 -6.10 -2.87 -2.77
CA SER A 140 -7.22 -3.74 -3.12
C SER A 140 -6.93 -5.17 -2.67
N GLU A 141 -7.96 -5.89 -2.24
CA GLU A 141 -7.84 -7.32 -1.90
C GLU A 141 -7.70 -8.21 -3.14
N THR A 142 -8.11 -7.68 -4.30
CA THR A 142 -8.03 -8.35 -5.60
C THR A 142 -7.21 -7.53 -6.59
N VAL A 143 -6.68 -8.18 -7.62
CA VAL A 143 -5.92 -7.52 -8.68
C VAL A 143 -6.85 -6.55 -9.43
N PRO A 144 -6.55 -5.24 -9.47
CA PRO A 144 -7.35 -4.28 -10.22
C PRO A 144 -7.18 -4.48 -11.73
N SER A 145 -8.31 -4.50 -12.46
CA SER A 145 -8.38 -4.56 -13.93
C SER A 145 -7.92 -3.26 -14.57
#